data_AF-A0A094LXC5-F1
#
_entry.id   AF-A0A094LXC5-F1
#
_cell.length_a   1.000
_cell.length_b   1.000
_cell.length_c   1.000
_cell.angle_alpha   90.00
_cell.angle_beta   90.00
_cell.angle_gamma   90.00
#
_symmetry.space_group_name_H-M   'P 1'
#
loop_
_entity.id
_entity.type
_entity.pdbx_description
1 polymer ?
#
loop_
_entity_poly.entity_id
_entity_poly.type
_entity_poly.pdbx_seq_one_letter_code
_entity_poly.pdbx_strand_id
1 'polypeptide(L)'
;QVETREDEEQNIKLTEILELLVAAGYFRARIKGLSPFDKVVGGMTWCITTCNFDIDVDLLYQENSTIGQKIALTEKIVSVLPRMKCPHRLEPHQIQGLDFIHIFPVVQWLVKRAIETREEMGDYIRSYSISQFQKTHRLPEDEEFMQRKEKAIKTVIDIFEVYKPQRKYKRQKGAEELLDEESKVHATLLEYGRRYGFSRQAGKTEQAEDKKIVLPPGLAAAGKAEPCDEDDLQAAEELRIKTLMTGMAAMATEEGKLTASTVGQIVGLQSDEIKQIVSEYAEKQSELSAEERPERLGAAQQHRRKVASLNKQILHKTKLLEEV
;
A
#
# COMPACT_ATOMS: atom_id res chain seq x y z
N GLN A 1 12.11 -60.11 38.07
CA GLN A 1 11.99 -58.71 38.51
C GLN A 1 12.67 -57.73 37.54
N VAL A 2 13.38 -58.20 36.50
CA VAL A 2 14.01 -57.33 35.47
C VAL A 2 13.05 -57.02 34.32
N GLU A 3 12.27 -58.00 33.85
CA GLU A 3 11.23 -57.83 32.80
C GLU A 3 10.25 -56.68 33.09
N THR A 4 9.75 -56.57 34.33
CA THR A 4 8.77 -55.53 34.69
C THR A 4 9.32 -54.11 34.60
N ARG A 5 10.64 -53.92 34.69
CA ARG A 5 11.28 -52.60 34.61
C ARG A 5 11.54 -52.19 33.16
N GLU A 6 11.91 -53.15 32.31
CA GLU A 6 12.09 -52.92 30.88
C GLU A 6 10.76 -52.55 30.21
N ASP A 7 9.65 -53.19 30.63
CA ASP A 7 8.29 -52.86 30.18
C ASP A 7 7.85 -51.43 30.57
N GLU A 8 8.29 -50.91 31.72
CA GLU A 8 8.00 -49.53 32.15
C GLU A 8 8.72 -48.50 31.27
N GLU A 9 10.00 -48.72 30.98
CA GLU A 9 10.80 -47.83 30.12
C GLU A 9 10.27 -47.82 28.67
N GLN A 10 9.86 -49.00 28.17
CA GLN A 10 9.22 -49.13 26.86
C GLN A 10 7.87 -48.40 26.79
N ASN A 11 7.06 -48.45 27.85
CA ASN A 11 5.77 -47.73 27.91
C ASN A 11 5.93 -46.21 28.00
N ILE A 12 6.96 -45.71 28.70
CA ILE A 12 7.29 -44.29 28.71
C ILE A 12 7.66 -43.84 27.29
N LYS A 13 8.55 -44.58 26.61
CA LYS A 13 8.94 -44.29 25.23
C LYS A 13 7.78 -44.36 24.26
N LEU A 14 6.90 -45.34 24.39
CA LEU A 14 5.68 -45.42 23.60
C LEU A 14 4.82 -44.16 23.77
N THR A 15 4.65 -43.68 25.01
CA THR A 15 3.86 -42.47 25.28
C THR A 15 4.49 -41.25 24.61
N GLU A 16 5.81 -41.08 24.71
CA GLU A 16 6.55 -40.01 24.01
C GLU A 16 6.39 -40.10 22.47
N ILE A 17 6.47 -41.31 21.90
CA ILE A 17 6.23 -41.53 20.45
C ILE A 17 4.82 -41.07 20.06
N LEU A 18 3.81 -41.48 20.82
CA LEU A 18 2.42 -41.12 20.54
C LEU A 18 2.20 -39.60 20.65
N GLU A 19 2.81 -38.94 21.62
CA GLU A 19 2.76 -37.49 21.76
C GLU A 19 3.40 -36.77 20.57
N LEU A 20 4.59 -37.21 20.13
CA LEU A 20 5.25 -36.67 18.94
C LEU A 20 4.40 -36.84 17.68
N LEU A 21 3.80 -38.01 17.48
CA LEU A 21 2.92 -38.28 16.35
C LEU A 21 1.66 -37.41 16.37
N VAL A 22 1.05 -37.21 17.55
CA VAL A 22 -0.11 -36.32 17.70
C VAL A 22 0.28 -34.86 17.43
N ALA A 23 1.43 -34.41 17.90
CA ALA A 23 1.95 -33.08 17.62
C ALA A 23 2.22 -32.86 16.12
N ALA A 24 2.64 -33.90 15.40
CA ALA A 24 2.83 -33.88 13.95
C ALA A 24 1.49 -33.80 13.17
N GLY A 25 0.38 -34.22 13.79
CA GLY A 25 -0.97 -34.23 13.19
C GLY A 25 -1.57 -35.61 12.96
N TYR A 26 -0.96 -36.69 13.45
CA TYR A 26 -1.50 -38.05 13.37
C TYR A 26 -2.39 -38.38 14.58
N PHE A 27 -3.70 -38.13 14.44
CA PHE A 27 -4.64 -38.28 15.56
C PHE A 27 -5.08 -39.73 15.86
N ARG A 28 -4.87 -40.69 14.93
CA ARG A 28 -5.22 -42.11 15.18
C ARG A 28 -4.43 -42.72 16.35
N ALA A 29 -3.27 -42.14 16.68
CA ALA A 29 -2.49 -42.50 17.87
C ALA A 29 -3.30 -42.38 19.19
N ARG A 30 -4.29 -41.48 19.27
CA ARG A 30 -5.13 -41.26 20.47
C ARG A 30 -6.28 -42.25 20.65
N ILE A 31 -6.57 -43.09 19.66
CA ILE A 31 -7.73 -44.00 19.72
C ILE A 31 -7.47 -45.09 20.78
N LYS A 32 -8.34 -45.17 21.79
CA LYS A 32 -8.31 -46.18 22.86
C LYS A 32 -8.99 -47.45 22.37
N GLY A 33 -8.24 -48.29 21.66
CA GLY A 33 -8.76 -49.53 21.03
C GLY A 33 -7.84 -50.09 19.96
N LEU A 34 -6.90 -49.28 19.46
CA LEU A 34 -5.88 -49.71 18.50
C LEU A 34 -4.65 -50.25 19.23
N SER A 35 -4.03 -51.32 18.70
CA SER A 35 -2.81 -51.88 19.27
C SER A 35 -1.64 -50.88 19.23
N PRO A 36 -0.69 -50.93 20.19
CA PRO A 36 0.51 -50.08 20.14
C PRO A 36 1.29 -50.22 18.83
N PHE A 37 1.37 -51.44 18.29
CA PHE A 37 1.96 -51.71 16.97
C PHE A 37 1.28 -50.90 15.88
N ASP A 38 -0.05 -51.02 15.75
CA ASP A 38 -0.79 -50.38 14.64
C ASP A 38 -0.77 -48.84 14.77
N LYS A 39 -0.70 -48.31 16.00
CA LYS A 39 -0.51 -46.87 16.24
C LYS A 39 0.83 -46.37 15.73
N VAL A 40 1.92 -47.05 16.07
CA VAL A 40 3.28 -46.63 15.71
C VAL A 40 3.55 -46.88 14.23
N VAL A 41 3.22 -48.07 13.72
CA VAL A 41 3.38 -48.42 12.30
C VAL A 41 2.51 -47.51 11.41
N GLY A 42 1.25 -47.28 11.79
CA GLY A 42 0.39 -46.33 11.07
C GLY A 42 0.93 -44.90 11.12
N GLY A 43 1.53 -44.48 12.24
CA GLY A 43 2.22 -43.20 12.35
C GLY A 43 3.45 -43.09 11.44
N MET A 44 4.28 -44.14 11.39
CA MET A 44 5.44 -44.20 10.50
C MET A 44 5.02 -44.15 9.04
N THR A 45 4.02 -44.94 8.63
CA THR A 45 3.50 -44.89 7.26
C THR A 45 2.94 -43.52 6.93
N TRP A 46 2.20 -42.89 7.84
CA TRP A 46 1.69 -41.53 7.65
C TRP A 46 2.83 -40.52 7.41
N CYS A 47 3.90 -40.56 8.22
CA CYS A 47 5.06 -39.71 8.01
C CYS A 47 5.71 -39.93 6.65
N ILE A 48 5.81 -41.18 6.20
CA ILE A 48 6.40 -41.52 4.90
C ILE A 48 5.52 -41.03 3.74
N THR A 49 4.20 -41.23 3.82
CA THR A 49 3.26 -40.69 2.81
C THR A 49 3.28 -39.16 2.76
N THR A 50 3.45 -38.51 3.90
CA THR A 50 3.58 -37.04 3.98
C THR A 50 4.87 -36.56 3.30
N CYS A 51 5.92 -37.39 3.30
CA CYS A 51 7.17 -37.10 2.60
C CYS A 51 7.14 -37.47 1.10
N ASN A 52 5.95 -37.69 0.52
CA ASN A 52 5.73 -37.99 -0.89
C ASN A 52 6.37 -39.31 -1.37
N PHE A 53 6.43 -40.31 -0.48
CA PHE A 53 6.80 -41.68 -0.84
C PHE A 53 5.56 -42.58 -0.73
N ASP A 54 5.26 -43.28 -1.82
CA ASP A 54 4.14 -44.22 -1.86
C ASP A 54 4.50 -45.52 -1.14
N ILE A 55 3.77 -45.79 -0.06
CA ILE A 55 3.62 -47.11 0.53
C ILE A 55 2.16 -47.48 0.29
N ASP A 56 1.88 -48.67 -0.23
CA ASP A 56 0.49 -49.15 -0.40
C ASP A 56 -0.26 -49.12 0.93
N VAL A 57 -1.06 -48.05 1.14
CA VAL A 57 -1.76 -47.70 2.37
C VAL A 57 -2.95 -48.63 2.66
N ASP A 58 -3.34 -49.48 1.70
CA ASP A 58 -4.54 -50.31 1.78
C ASP A 58 -4.48 -51.39 2.87
N LEU A 59 -3.28 -51.72 3.39
CA LEU A 59 -3.13 -52.61 4.54
C LEU A 59 -3.50 -51.96 5.89
N LEU A 60 -3.53 -50.63 6.01
CA LEU A 60 -3.74 -49.93 7.29
C LEU A 60 -5.21 -49.77 7.70
N TYR A 61 -6.14 -50.13 6.82
CA TYR A 61 -7.59 -50.06 7.08
C TYR A 61 -8.21 -51.40 7.48
N GLN A 62 -7.42 -52.47 7.51
CA GLN A 62 -7.87 -53.77 7.99
C GLN A 62 -7.45 -53.97 9.45
N GLU A 63 -8.40 -53.75 10.38
CA GLU A 63 -8.22 -53.90 11.84
C GLU A 63 -7.75 -55.31 12.26
N ASN A 64 -7.87 -56.31 11.38
CA ASN A 64 -7.45 -57.70 11.61
C ASN A 64 -6.42 -58.17 10.56
N SER A 65 -5.44 -57.33 10.21
CA SER A 65 -4.36 -57.74 9.32
C SER A 65 -3.65 -58.99 9.86
N THR A 66 -3.54 -60.02 9.02
CA THR A 66 -2.82 -61.26 9.36
C THR A 66 -1.38 -60.95 9.73
N ILE A 67 -0.78 -61.76 10.62
CA ILE A 67 0.61 -61.54 11.08
C ILE A 67 1.58 -61.44 9.89
N GLY A 68 1.36 -62.21 8.82
CA GLY A 68 2.16 -62.14 7.59
C GLY A 68 2.05 -60.80 6.85
N GLN A 69 0.86 -60.18 6.83
CA GLN A 69 0.68 -58.84 6.26
C GLN A 69 1.38 -57.77 7.10
N LYS A 70 1.35 -57.89 8.44
CA LYS A 70 2.08 -56.98 9.35
C LYS A 70 3.59 -57.09 9.15
N ILE A 71 4.12 -58.31 8.96
CA ILE A 71 5.52 -58.56 8.64
C ILE A 71 5.90 -57.89 7.30
N ALA A 72 5.14 -58.16 6.23
CA ALA A 72 5.40 -57.60 4.91
C ALA A 72 5.35 -56.06 4.87
N LEU A 73 4.41 -55.45 5.62
CA LEU A 73 4.31 -54.00 5.74
C LEU A 73 5.55 -53.43 6.44
N THR A 74 5.98 -54.06 7.53
CA THR A 74 7.16 -53.66 8.29
C THR A 74 8.42 -53.70 7.42
N GLU A 75 8.60 -54.76 6.62
CA GLU A 75 9.70 -54.87 5.66
C GLU A 75 9.66 -53.77 4.59
N LYS A 76 8.46 -53.48 4.05
CA LYS A 76 8.27 -52.36 3.12
C LYS A 76 8.70 -51.03 3.75
N ILE A 77 8.28 -50.73 4.98
CA ILE A 77 8.70 -49.50 5.70
C ILE A 77 10.23 -49.44 5.81
N VAL A 78 10.85 -50.52 6.30
CA VAL A 78 12.31 -50.60 6.47
C VAL A 78 13.05 -50.42 5.13
N SER A 79 12.49 -50.91 4.02
CA SER A 79 13.06 -50.71 2.68
C SER A 79 13.02 -49.25 2.19
N VAL A 80 12.07 -48.45 2.68
CA VAL A 80 11.90 -47.04 2.29
C VAL A 80 12.78 -46.11 3.11
N LEU A 81 13.09 -46.44 4.37
CA LEU A 81 13.91 -45.60 5.26
C LEU A 81 15.29 -45.22 4.66
N PRO A 82 16.04 -46.13 4.01
CA PRO A 82 17.29 -45.77 3.32
C PRO A 82 17.08 -44.80 2.14
N ARG A 83 15.97 -44.93 1.40
CA ARG A 83 15.64 -44.02 0.29
C ARG A 83 15.38 -42.59 0.79
N MET A 84 14.82 -42.46 1.99
CA MET A 84 14.62 -41.18 2.67
C MET A 84 15.90 -40.62 3.30
N LYS A 85 17.02 -41.36 3.28
CA LYS A 85 18.28 -41.02 3.94
C LYS A 85 18.14 -40.90 5.47
N CYS A 86 17.36 -41.80 6.08
CA CYS A 86 17.29 -41.88 7.54
C CYS A 86 18.65 -42.39 8.09
N PRO A 87 19.25 -41.71 9.10
CA PRO A 87 20.53 -42.11 9.67
C PRO A 87 20.42 -43.30 10.63
N HIS A 88 19.21 -43.63 11.08
CA HIS A 88 18.96 -44.70 12.04
C HIS A 88 18.59 -46.00 11.29
N ARG A 89 19.25 -47.10 11.64
CA ARG A 89 18.95 -48.42 11.09
C ARG A 89 17.89 -49.09 11.96
N LEU A 90 16.85 -49.58 11.31
CA LEU A 90 15.74 -50.27 11.95
C LEU A 90 15.53 -51.61 11.25
N GLU A 91 15.47 -52.68 12.01
CA GLU A 91 15.20 -54.02 11.48
C GLU A 91 13.72 -54.40 11.67
N PRO A 92 13.13 -55.21 10.77
CA PRO A 92 11.72 -55.57 10.88
C PRO A 92 11.34 -56.27 12.20
N HIS A 93 12.28 -57.02 12.78
CA HIS A 93 12.06 -57.70 14.06
C HIS A 93 11.91 -56.72 15.23
N GLN A 94 12.52 -55.52 15.16
CA GLN A 94 12.46 -54.53 16.24
C GLN A 94 11.06 -53.89 16.31
N ILE A 95 10.42 -53.68 15.17
CA ILE A 95 9.06 -53.15 15.08
C ILE A 95 8.05 -54.21 15.56
N GLN A 96 8.24 -55.48 15.18
CA GLN A 96 7.38 -56.58 15.62
C GLN A 96 7.56 -56.91 17.11
N GLY A 97 8.79 -56.83 17.61
CA GLY A 97 9.14 -57.02 19.01
C GLY A 97 8.77 -55.85 19.92
N LEU A 98 8.11 -54.81 19.38
CA LEU A 98 7.69 -53.61 20.12
C LEU A 98 8.83 -52.90 20.86
N ASP A 99 10.01 -52.86 20.25
CA ASP A 99 11.18 -52.22 20.84
C ASP A 99 11.17 -50.69 20.59
N PHE A 100 10.36 -49.99 21.38
CA PHE A 100 10.15 -48.55 21.26
C PHE A 100 11.42 -47.73 21.50
N ILE A 101 12.42 -48.28 22.21
CA ILE A 101 13.72 -47.61 22.42
C ILE A 101 14.43 -47.36 21.08
N HIS A 102 14.47 -48.38 20.21
CA HIS A 102 15.11 -48.26 18.89
C HIS A 102 14.20 -47.63 17.84
N ILE A 103 12.88 -47.75 18.00
CA ILE A 103 11.90 -47.11 17.10
C ILE A 103 11.84 -45.59 17.35
N PHE A 104 12.01 -45.13 18.59
CA PHE A 104 11.87 -43.72 18.96
C PHE A 104 12.73 -42.76 18.12
N PRO A 105 14.05 -42.96 17.93
CA PRO A 105 14.88 -42.09 17.10
C PRO A 105 14.41 -42.03 15.64
N VAL A 106 13.91 -43.15 15.10
CA VAL A 106 13.40 -43.22 13.72
C VAL A 106 12.12 -42.41 13.60
N VAL A 107 11.18 -42.55 14.55
CA VAL A 107 9.94 -41.76 14.56
C VAL A 107 10.21 -40.28 14.77
N GLN A 108 11.13 -39.93 15.68
CA GLN A 108 11.52 -38.54 15.91
C GLN A 108 12.08 -37.90 14.62
N TRP A 109 12.94 -38.62 13.91
CA TRP A 109 13.47 -38.17 12.63
C TRP A 109 12.38 -38.07 11.55
N LEU A 110 11.50 -39.06 11.45
CA LEU A 110 10.39 -39.08 10.49
C LEU A 110 9.40 -37.93 10.73
N VAL A 111 9.05 -37.65 11.99
CA VAL A 111 8.17 -36.54 12.37
C VAL A 111 8.81 -35.21 12.02
N LYS A 112 10.09 -35.03 12.36
CA LYS A 112 10.83 -33.81 12.00
C LYS A 112 10.82 -33.58 10.48
N ARG A 113 11.16 -34.62 9.72
CA ARG A 113 11.15 -34.57 8.26
C ARG A 113 9.76 -34.29 7.69
N ALA A 114 8.72 -34.93 8.22
CA ALA A 114 7.34 -34.73 7.77
C ALA A 114 6.84 -33.31 8.02
N ILE A 115 7.24 -32.67 9.12
CA ILE A 115 6.91 -31.26 9.41
C ILE A 115 7.63 -30.33 8.43
N GLU A 116 8.93 -30.53 8.20
CA GLU A 116 9.72 -29.74 7.23
C GLU A 116 9.12 -29.83 5.83
N THR A 117 8.82 -31.04 5.34
CA THR A 117 8.21 -31.24 4.01
C THR A 117 6.81 -30.63 3.93
N ARG A 118 6.04 -30.66 5.01
CA ARG A 118 4.71 -30.01 5.07
C ARG A 118 4.80 -28.49 5.08
N GLU A 119 5.84 -27.92 5.68
CA GLU A 119 6.10 -26.48 5.63
C GLU A 119 6.50 -26.05 4.21
N GLU A 120 7.39 -26.80 3.56
CA GLU A 120 7.83 -26.52 2.18
C GLU A 120 6.72 -26.70 1.13
N MET A 121 5.92 -27.77 1.26
CA MET A 121 4.91 -28.14 0.26
C MET A 121 3.50 -27.65 0.63
N GLY A 122 3.29 -27.14 1.85
CA GLY A 122 1.98 -26.79 2.39
C GLY A 122 1.28 -25.70 1.58
N ASP A 123 2.02 -24.65 1.21
CA ASP A 123 1.50 -23.54 0.40
C ASP A 123 1.18 -24.00 -1.03
N TYR A 124 1.99 -24.90 -1.58
CA TYR A 124 1.73 -25.49 -2.89
C TYR A 124 0.48 -26.35 -2.89
N ILE A 125 0.32 -27.26 -1.92
CA ILE A 125 -0.87 -28.11 -1.79
C ILE A 125 -2.11 -27.26 -1.56
N ARG A 126 -2.01 -26.21 -0.73
CA ARG A 126 -3.13 -25.30 -0.45
C ARG A 126 -3.54 -24.54 -1.70
N SER A 127 -2.58 -23.93 -2.41
CA SER A 127 -2.86 -23.19 -3.64
C SER A 127 -3.39 -24.10 -4.75
N TYR A 128 -2.86 -25.32 -4.88
CA TYR A 128 -3.37 -26.35 -5.78
C TYR A 128 -4.81 -26.73 -5.43
N SER A 129 -5.11 -26.96 -4.15
CA SER A 129 -6.45 -27.32 -3.68
C SER A 129 -7.46 -26.20 -3.94
N ILE A 130 -7.07 -24.94 -3.67
CA ILE A 130 -7.89 -23.76 -3.98
C ILE A 130 -8.13 -23.67 -5.49
N SER A 131 -7.09 -23.87 -6.31
CA SER A 131 -7.22 -23.86 -7.76
C SER A 131 -8.15 -24.96 -8.27
N GLN A 132 -8.06 -26.18 -7.74
CA GLN A 132 -8.96 -27.28 -8.11
C GLN A 132 -10.41 -27.00 -7.69
N PHE A 133 -10.60 -26.43 -6.50
CA PHE A 133 -11.92 -26.02 -6.02
C PHE A 133 -12.52 -24.94 -6.93
N GLN A 134 -11.76 -23.88 -7.22
CA GLN A 134 -12.17 -22.73 -8.03
C GLN A 134 -12.53 -23.08 -9.49
N LYS A 135 -12.08 -24.24 -10.00
CA LYS A 135 -12.47 -24.73 -11.33
C LYS A 135 -13.94 -25.16 -11.39
N THR A 136 -14.45 -25.74 -10.31
CA THR A 136 -15.78 -26.38 -10.28
C THR A 136 -16.77 -25.59 -9.43
N HIS A 137 -16.28 -24.88 -8.41
CA HIS A 137 -17.08 -24.15 -7.44
C HIS A 137 -16.55 -22.74 -7.25
N ARG A 138 -17.46 -21.79 -7.02
CA ARG A 138 -17.12 -20.41 -6.68
C ARG A 138 -17.79 -20.02 -5.38
N LEU A 139 -17.10 -19.22 -4.58
CA LEU A 139 -17.68 -18.66 -3.36
C LEU A 139 -18.55 -17.45 -3.72
N PRO A 140 -19.64 -17.18 -2.98
CA PRO A 140 -20.43 -15.96 -3.16
C PRO A 140 -19.60 -14.67 -3.07
N GLU A 141 -18.60 -14.65 -2.18
CA GLU A 141 -17.64 -13.54 -2.02
C GLU A 141 -16.80 -13.30 -3.29
N ASP A 142 -16.46 -14.36 -4.04
CA ASP A 142 -15.71 -14.26 -5.29
C ASP A 142 -16.55 -13.58 -6.39
N GLU A 143 -17.84 -13.89 -6.46
CA GLU A 143 -18.77 -13.27 -7.42
C GLU A 143 -18.98 -11.77 -7.12
N GLU A 144 -19.17 -11.42 -5.84
CA GLU A 144 -19.25 -10.01 -5.42
C GLU A 144 -17.96 -9.24 -5.71
N PHE A 145 -16.80 -9.87 -5.50
CA PHE A 145 -15.51 -9.29 -5.84
C PHE A 145 -15.37 -9.07 -7.35
N MET A 146 -15.78 -10.03 -8.18
CA MET A 146 -15.73 -9.90 -9.64
C MET A 146 -16.64 -8.76 -10.14
N GLN A 147 -17.84 -8.62 -9.59
CA GLN A 147 -18.74 -7.50 -9.91
C GLN A 147 -18.17 -6.14 -9.48
N ARG A 148 -17.52 -6.06 -8.32
CA ARG A 148 -16.83 -4.84 -7.86
C ARG A 148 -15.61 -4.52 -8.74
N LYS A 149 -14.86 -5.53 -9.16
CA LYS A 149 -13.67 -5.39 -10.00
C LYS A 149 -14.02 -4.74 -11.34
N GLU A 150 -15.10 -5.17 -12.00
CA GLU A 150 -15.54 -4.54 -13.25
C GLU A 150 -15.88 -3.06 -13.08
N LYS A 151 -16.59 -2.71 -11.99
CA LYS A 151 -16.92 -1.32 -11.68
C LYS A 151 -15.66 -0.49 -11.42
N ALA A 152 -14.72 -1.02 -10.64
CA ALA A 152 -13.45 -0.34 -10.35
C ALA A 152 -12.62 -0.11 -11.61
N ILE A 153 -12.53 -1.09 -12.52
CA ILE A 153 -11.82 -0.94 -13.80
C ILE A 153 -12.44 0.18 -14.63
N LYS A 154 -13.78 0.24 -14.74
CA LYS A 154 -14.48 1.31 -15.45
C LYS A 154 -14.16 2.68 -14.85
N THR A 155 -14.25 2.82 -13.53
CA THR A 155 -13.93 4.07 -12.84
C THR A 155 -12.51 4.54 -13.11
N VAL A 156 -11.53 3.62 -13.10
CA VAL A 156 -10.13 3.97 -13.41
C VAL A 156 -10.00 4.47 -14.86
N ILE A 157 -10.63 3.79 -15.82
CA ILE A 157 -10.63 4.22 -17.23
C ILE A 157 -11.28 5.60 -17.38
N ASP A 158 -12.42 5.82 -16.74
CA ASP A 158 -13.15 7.10 -16.81
C ASP A 158 -12.30 8.25 -16.25
N ILE A 159 -11.61 8.03 -15.13
CA ILE A 159 -10.66 9.01 -14.58
C ILE A 159 -9.53 9.29 -15.59
N PHE A 160 -8.95 8.25 -16.18
CA PHE A 160 -7.91 8.43 -17.19
C PHE A 160 -8.40 9.24 -18.39
N GLU A 161 -9.63 9.04 -18.84
CA GLU A 161 -10.25 9.80 -19.94
C GLU A 161 -10.51 11.28 -19.56
N VAL A 162 -11.07 11.53 -18.37
CA VAL A 162 -11.40 12.89 -17.89
C VAL A 162 -10.14 13.73 -17.68
N TYR A 163 -9.08 13.13 -17.15
CA TYR A 163 -7.82 13.83 -16.87
C TYR A 163 -6.81 13.74 -18.02
N LYS A 164 -7.23 13.35 -19.23
CA LYS A 164 -6.34 13.40 -20.40
C LYS A 164 -5.84 14.84 -20.62
N PRO A 165 -4.52 15.06 -20.74
CA PRO A 165 -3.99 16.38 -21.02
C PRO A 165 -4.44 16.83 -22.41
N GLN A 166 -5.41 17.76 -22.46
CA GLN A 166 -5.90 18.36 -23.69
C GLN A 166 -5.16 19.67 -23.97
N ARG A 167 -4.57 19.77 -25.16
CA ARG A 167 -3.89 20.97 -25.62
C ARG A 167 -4.93 22.02 -26.07
N LYS A 168 -5.06 23.10 -25.30
CA LYS A 168 -5.97 24.23 -25.56
C LYS A 168 -5.41 25.23 -26.57
N TYR A 169 -4.08 25.40 -26.64
CA TYR A 169 -3.45 26.34 -27.57
C TYR A 169 -2.34 25.66 -28.35
N LYS A 170 -2.11 26.11 -29.58
CA LYS A 170 -1.04 25.62 -30.46
C LYS A 170 -0.29 26.81 -31.05
N ARG A 171 1.03 26.69 -31.12
CA ARG A 171 1.85 27.69 -31.80
C ARG A 171 1.52 27.72 -33.29
N GLN A 172 1.34 28.91 -33.85
CA GLN A 172 1.05 29.07 -35.27
C GLN A 172 2.25 28.60 -36.11
N LYS A 173 2.00 27.86 -37.20
CA LYS A 173 3.07 27.47 -38.14
C LYS A 173 3.64 28.74 -38.78
N GLY A 174 4.91 29.04 -38.50
CA GLY A 174 5.60 30.25 -38.97
C GLY A 174 5.83 31.34 -37.91
N ALA A 175 5.41 31.12 -36.66
CA ALA A 175 5.87 31.94 -35.54
C ALA A 175 7.39 31.72 -35.34
N GLU A 176 8.14 32.81 -35.18
CA GLU A 176 9.59 32.79 -34.93
C GLU A 176 9.95 31.80 -33.82
N GLU A 177 11.06 31.07 -33.98
CA GLU A 177 11.56 30.21 -32.90
C GLU A 177 11.86 31.09 -31.69
N LEU A 178 11.12 30.87 -30.60
CA LEU A 178 11.40 31.55 -29.33
C LEU A 178 12.83 31.20 -28.92
N LEU A 179 13.74 32.17 -28.99
CA LEU A 179 15.15 32.00 -28.66
C LEU A 179 15.38 31.82 -27.16
N ASP A 180 14.46 32.36 -26.35
CA ASP A 180 14.55 32.40 -24.90
C ASP A 180 13.83 31.21 -24.24
N GLU A 181 14.50 30.56 -23.29
CA GLU A 181 14.02 29.36 -22.59
C GLU A 181 12.78 29.64 -21.75
N GLU A 182 12.73 30.80 -21.10
CA GLU A 182 11.58 31.21 -20.29
C GLU A 182 10.33 31.35 -21.16
N SER A 183 10.46 31.94 -22.35
CA SER A 183 9.36 32.05 -23.33
C SER A 183 8.90 30.68 -23.85
N LYS A 184 9.79 29.70 -24.00
CA LYS A 184 9.42 28.32 -24.38
C LYS A 184 8.62 27.61 -23.28
N VAL A 185 9.03 27.79 -22.02
CA VAL A 185 8.31 27.24 -20.86
C VAL A 185 6.92 27.85 -20.77
N HIS A 186 6.81 29.18 -20.85
CA HIS A 186 5.52 29.87 -20.83
C HIS A 186 4.60 29.42 -21.94
N ALA A 187 5.11 29.29 -23.17
CA ALA A 187 4.31 28.78 -24.28
C ALA A 187 3.83 27.35 -24.04
N THR A 188 4.68 26.46 -23.54
CA THR A 188 4.33 25.06 -23.26
C THR A 188 3.30 24.94 -22.13
N LEU A 189 3.40 25.77 -21.10
CA LEU A 189 2.41 25.84 -20.04
C LEU A 189 1.06 26.38 -20.55
N LEU A 190 1.14 27.38 -21.43
CA LEU A 190 -0.01 27.99 -22.07
C LEU A 190 -0.74 26.99 -22.99
N GLU A 191 -0.03 26.08 -23.65
CA GLU A 191 -0.60 25.01 -24.47
C GLU A 191 -1.63 24.16 -23.69
N TYR A 192 -1.44 23.96 -22.39
CA TYR A 192 -2.37 23.23 -21.52
C TYR A 192 -3.23 24.14 -20.63
N GLY A 193 -3.27 25.45 -20.93
CA GLY A 193 -4.10 26.43 -20.23
C GLY A 193 -3.54 26.90 -18.89
N ARG A 194 -2.27 26.63 -18.59
CA ARG A 194 -1.63 27.06 -17.34
C ARG A 194 -0.94 28.41 -17.57
N ARG A 195 -1.52 29.50 -17.03
CA ARG A 195 -0.88 30.82 -17.02
C ARG A 195 0.05 30.92 -15.80
N TYR A 196 1.31 31.27 -16.01
CA TYR A 196 2.20 31.68 -14.93
C TYR A 196 1.73 33.04 -14.40
N GLY A 197 1.72 33.26 -13.08
CA GLY A 197 1.30 34.52 -12.44
C GLY A 197 -0.06 34.51 -11.74
N PHE A 198 -1.09 33.83 -12.24
CA PHE A 198 -2.46 33.94 -11.68
C PHE A 198 -2.77 33.06 -10.45
N SER A 199 -1.92 32.10 -10.09
CA SER A 199 -2.22 31.14 -9.01
C SER A 199 -1.62 31.51 -7.64
N ARG A 200 -0.85 32.59 -7.52
CA ARG A 200 -0.13 32.91 -6.26
C ARG A 200 -0.85 33.85 -5.31
N GLN A 201 -1.95 34.49 -5.70
CA GLN A 201 -2.64 35.46 -4.83
C GLN A 201 -3.89 34.91 -4.11
N ALA A 202 -4.48 33.80 -4.55
CA ALA A 202 -5.68 33.22 -3.93
C ALA A 202 -5.41 32.34 -2.67
N GLY A 203 -4.35 32.61 -1.91
CA GLY A 203 -3.92 31.72 -0.82
C GLY A 203 -3.10 32.37 0.29
N LYS A 204 -3.29 33.66 0.58
CA LYS A 204 -2.68 34.32 1.76
C LYS A 204 -3.72 35.10 2.57
N THR A 205 -4.72 34.39 3.06
CA THR A 205 -5.49 34.81 4.23
C THR A 205 -6.08 33.56 4.86
N GLU A 206 -5.40 33.01 5.86
CA GLU A 206 -5.98 32.71 7.19
C GLU A 206 -4.98 31.95 8.07
N GLN A 207 -4.56 32.67 9.11
CA GLN A 207 -4.28 32.23 10.48
C GLN A 207 -3.37 31.01 10.74
N ALA A 208 -2.24 31.34 11.35
CA ALA A 208 -1.37 30.46 12.09
C ALA A 208 -2.07 29.91 13.34
N GLU A 209 -2.11 28.59 13.51
CA GLU A 209 -1.93 27.94 14.82
C GLU A 209 -1.16 26.61 14.66
N ASP A 210 -0.10 26.52 15.45
CA ASP A 210 0.76 25.40 15.83
C ASP A 210 0.62 24.01 15.18
N LYS A 211 1.71 23.56 14.53
CA LYS A 211 2.32 22.25 14.83
C LYS A 211 3.77 22.15 14.35
N LYS A 212 4.64 22.05 15.35
CA LYS A 212 6.09 21.80 15.37
C LYS A 212 6.52 20.65 14.43
N ILE A 213 7.25 20.97 13.36
CA ILE A 213 8.20 20.05 12.71
C ILE A 213 9.51 20.82 12.47
N VAL A 214 10.57 20.29 13.06
CA VAL A 214 11.94 20.79 13.04
C VAL A 214 12.61 20.44 11.72
N LEU A 215 13.16 21.43 11.01
CA LEU A 215 14.19 21.24 9.97
C LEU A 215 15.22 22.40 10.04
N PRO A 216 16.48 22.14 9.63
CA PRO A 216 17.70 22.69 10.24
C PRO A 216 18.15 24.05 9.69
N PRO A 217 19.05 24.76 10.41
CA PRO A 217 19.43 26.14 10.11
C PRO A 217 20.59 26.20 9.11
N GLY A 218 20.39 26.93 8.01
CA GLY A 218 21.48 27.31 7.10
C GLY A 218 20.97 28.24 6.01
N LEU A 219 21.63 29.39 5.87
CA LEU A 219 21.44 30.46 4.87
C LEU A 219 20.45 31.57 5.27
N ALA A 220 20.84 32.30 6.31
CA ALA A 220 20.54 33.73 6.40
C ALA A 220 21.61 34.51 5.62
N ALA A 221 21.22 35.20 4.55
CA ALA A 221 21.66 36.55 4.17
C ALA A 221 21.28 36.84 2.72
N ALA A 222 20.38 37.82 2.52
CA ALA A 222 20.58 39.00 1.65
C ALA A 222 19.24 39.48 1.06
N GLY A 223 19.03 40.80 1.13
CA GLY A 223 18.11 41.52 0.24
C GLY A 223 16.80 41.95 0.86
N LYS A 224 16.78 43.13 1.49
CA LYS A 224 15.58 43.96 1.55
C LYS A 224 15.26 44.38 0.11
N ALA A 225 14.18 43.87 -0.47
CA ALA A 225 13.55 44.47 -1.64
C ALA A 225 12.35 45.28 -1.16
N GLU A 226 12.38 46.56 -1.49
CA GLU A 226 11.26 47.48 -1.34
C GLU A 226 10.05 46.95 -2.15
N PRO A 227 8.81 47.18 -1.68
CA PRO A 227 7.61 46.67 -2.32
C PRO A 227 7.23 47.39 -3.63
N CYS A 228 8.16 48.14 -4.24
CA CYS A 228 7.88 48.99 -5.40
C CYS A 228 8.34 48.40 -6.75
N ASP A 229 9.14 47.34 -6.77
CA ASP A 229 9.69 46.76 -8.02
C ASP A 229 8.99 45.46 -8.45
N GLU A 230 8.31 44.75 -7.53
CA GLU A 230 7.68 43.47 -7.88
C GLU A 230 6.42 43.63 -8.73
N ASP A 231 5.65 44.70 -8.54
CA ASP A 231 4.42 44.96 -9.31
C ASP A 231 4.73 45.37 -10.75
N ASP A 232 5.79 46.16 -10.98
CA ASP A 232 6.24 46.55 -12.32
C ASP A 232 6.85 45.36 -13.09
N LEU A 233 7.58 44.48 -12.40
CA LEU A 233 8.09 43.22 -12.98
C LEU A 233 6.97 42.26 -13.34
N GLN A 234 5.95 42.13 -12.48
CA GLN A 234 4.75 41.34 -12.77
C GLN A 234 3.97 41.91 -13.95
N ALA A 235 3.83 43.23 -14.05
CA ALA A 235 3.16 43.87 -15.18
C ALA A 235 3.91 43.64 -16.51
N ALA A 236 5.26 43.69 -16.48
CA ALA A 236 6.08 43.38 -17.65
C ALA A 236 5.96 41.91 -18.08
N GLU A 237 5.95 40.98 -17.11
CA GLU A 237 5.77 39.55 -17.36
C GLU A 237 4.37 39.25 -17.91
N GLU A 238 3.33 39.90 -17.39
CA GLU A 238 1.96 39.82 -17.93
C GLU A 238 1.87 40.32 -19.37
N LEU A 239 2.51 41.44 -19.71
CA LEU A 239 2.54 41.95 -21.08
C LEU A 239 3.25 40.98 -22.03
N ARG A 240 4.31 40.34 -21.54
CA ARG A 240 5.04 39.30 -22.28
C ARG A 240 4.17 38.07 -22.54
N ILE A 241 3.43 37.61 -21.54
CA ILE A 241 2.47 36.50 -21.66
C ILE A 241 1.30 36.88 -22.60
N LYS A 242 0.79 38.11 -22.55
CA LYS A 242 -0.26 38.63 -23.45
C LYS A 242 0.22 38.66 -24.91
N THR A 243 1.47 39.07 -25.14
CA THR A 243 2.09 39.05 -26.47
C THR A 243 2.25 37.62 -26.97
N LEU A 244 2.66 36.69 -26.09
CA LEU A 244 2.77 35.27 -26.42
C LEU A 244 1.42 34.62 -26.72
N MET A 245 0.36 34.97 -25.97
CA MET A 245 -1.02 34.53 -26.23
C MET A 245 -1.50 35.00 -27.62
N THR A 246 -1.09 36.20 -28.05
CA THR A 246 -1.43 36.73 -29.38
C THR A 246 -0.80 35.91 -30.51
N GLY A 247 0.38 35.31 -30.28
CA GLY A 247 1.05 34.40 -31.21
C GLY A 247 0.60 32.93 -31.14
N MET A 248 -0.32 32.60 -30.24
CA MET A 248 -0.86 31.24 -30.05
C MET A 248 -2.29 31.15 -30.55
N ALA A 249 -2.58 30.15 -31.38
CA ALA A 249 -3.93 29.88 -31.87
C ALA A 249 -4.67 28.96 -30.88
N ALA A 250 -5.90 29.33 -30.51
CA ALA A 250 -6.80 28.47 -29.75
C ALA A 250 -7.15 27.22 -30.59
N MET A 251 -6.95 26.04 -30.01
CA MET A 251 -7.29 24.76 -30.64
C MET A 251 -8.72 24.39 -30.29
N ALA A 252 -9.51 24.06 -31.30
CA ALA A 252 -10.77 23.35 -31.10
C ALA A 252 -10.48 21.88 -30.79
N THR A 253 -11.34 21.26 -29.99
CA THR A 253 -11.24 19.87 -29.53
C THR A 253 -11.28 18.82 -30.66
N GLU A 254 -11.55 19.21 -31.90
CA GLU A 254 -11.51 18.31 -33.06
C GLU A 254 -10.71 18.89 -34.22
N GLU A 255 -9.61 18.21 -34.56
CA GLU A 255 -8.75 18.56 -35.68
C GLU A 255 -9.46 18.21 -37.00
N GLY A 256 -9.92 19.21 -37.77
CA GLY A 256 -10.07 19.01 -39.22
C GLY A 256 -11.12 19.81 -39.98
N LYS A 257 -12.15 20.39 -39.35
CA LYS A 257 -13.14 21.22 -40.07
C LYS A 257 -13.58 22.42 -39.24
N LEU A 258 -13.30 23.62 -39.75
CA LEU A 258 -13.84 24.87 -39.21
C LEU A 258 -15.35 24.90 -39.48
N THR A 259 -16.14 24.48 -38.50
CA THR A 259 -17.60 24.65 -38.55
C THR A 259 -17.98 25.99 -37.91
N ALA A 260 -19.10 26.59 -38.33
CA ALA A 260 -19.61 27.82 -37.69
C ALA A 260 -19.84 27.65 -36.18
N SER A 261 -20.14 26.42 -35.73
CA SER A 261 -20.22 26.05 -34.32
C SER A 261 -18.88 26.12 -33.60
N THR A 262 -17.80 25.72 -34.26
CA THR A 262 -16.43 25.80 -33.72
C THR A 262 -15.98 27.26 -33.56
N VAL A 263 -16.31 28.11 -34.54
CA VAL A 263 -16.06 29.57 -34.45
C VAL A 263 -16.89 30.18 -33.32
N GLY A 264 -18.14 29.76 -33.16
CA GLY A 264 -19.00 30.16 -32.03
C GLY A 264 -18.44 29.74 -30.67
N GLN A 265 -17.85 28.54 -30.56
CA GLN A 265 -17.17 28.09 -29.33
C GLN A 265 -15.90 28.88 -29.05
N ILE A 266 -15.09 29.22 -30.06
CA ILE A 266 -13.88 30.04 -29.89
C ILE A 266 -14.25 31.44 -29.40
N VAL A 267 -15.25 32.07 -30.02
CA VAL A 267 -15.77 33.38 -29.59
C VAL A 267 -16.43 33.29 -28.21
N GLY A 268 -17.08 32.16 -27.90
CA GLY A 268 -17.64 31.87 -26.59
C GLY A 268 -16.58 31.77 -25.49
N LEU A 269 -15.48 31.04 -25.74
CA LEU A 269 -14.35 30.94 -24.82
C LEU A 269 -13.71 32.30 -24.56
N GLN A 270 -13.50 33.10 -25.61
CA GLN A 270 -13.01 34.48 -25.48
C GLN A 270 -14.02 35.37 -24.75
N SER A 271 -15.32 35.17 -24.96
CA SER A 271 -16.37 35.91 -24.25
C SER A 271 -16.41 35.55 -22.76
N ASP A 272 -16.19 34.30 -22.39
CA ASP A 272 -16.18 33.87 -20.99
C ASP A 272 -14.89 34.32 -20.28
N GLU A 273 -13.76 34.37 -20.98
CA GLU A 273 -12.54 35.02 -20.49
C GLU A 273 -12.76 36.53 -20.25
N ILE A 274 -13.43 37.23 -21.17
CA ILE A 274 -13.80 38.64 -20.98
C ILE A 274 -14.70 38.81 -19.75
N LYS A 275 -15.68 37.91 -19.54
CA LYS A 275 -16.54 37.96 -18.34
C LYS A 275 -15.74 37.76 -17.05
N GLN A 276 -14.79 36.82 -17.02
CA GLN A 276 -13.92 36.62 -15.85
C GLN A 276 -13.05 37.84 -15.56
N ILE A 277 -12.46 38.45 -16.59
CA ILE A 277 -11.66 39.66 -16.44
C ILE A 277 -12.53 40.83 -15.96
N VAL A 278 -13.76 40.96 -16.47
CA VAL A 278 -14.70 42.00 -16.04
C VAL A 278 -15.15 41.79 -14.60
N SER A 279 -15.43 40.55 -14.17
CA SER A 279 -15.77 40.27 -12.76
C SER A 279 -14.60 40.56 -11.82
N GLU A 280 -13.38 40.20 -12.23
CA GLU A 280 -12.18 40.44 -11.42
C GLU A 280 -11.86 41.94 -11.34
N TYR A 281 -12.06 42.68 -12.44
CA TYR A 281 -11.92 44.15 -12.44
C TYR A 281 -12.98 44.82 -11.57
N ALA A 282 -14.21 44.31 -11.57
CA ALA A 282 -15.28 44.78 -10.68
C ALA A 282 -14.98 44.49 -9.21
N GLU A 283 -14.41 43.32 -8.88
CA GLU A 283 -13.94 42.99 -7.53
C GLU A 283 -12.83 43.94 -7.07
N LYS A 284 -11.78 44.12 -7.89
CA LYS A 284 -10.67 45.05 -7.59
C LYS A 284 -11.14 46.50 -7.45
N GLN A 285 -12.10 46.94 -8.25
CA GLN A 285 -12.71 48.26 -8.12
C GLN A 285 -13.52 48.38 -6.82
N SER A 286 -14.18 47.30 -6.38
CA SER A 286 -14.88 47.26 -5.10
C SER A 286 -13.91 47.32 -3.91
N GLU A 287 -12.76 46.65 -4.01
CA GLU A 287 -11.71 46.63 -2.98
C GLU A 287 -11.09 48.03 -2.81
N LEU A 288 -10.76 48.71 -3.92
CA LEU A 288 -10.28 50.09 -3.90
C LEU A 288 -11.31 51.05 -3.27
N SER A 289 -12.61 50.86 -3.55
CA SER A 289 -13.68 51.66 -2.94
C SER A 289 -13.94 51.33 -1.47
N ALA A 290 -13.63 50.11 -1.03
CA ALA A 290 -13.77 49.67 0.34
C ALA A 290 -12.62 50.18 1.23
N GLU A 291 -11.42 50.38 0.67
CA GLU A 291 -10.29 51.02 1.36
C GLU A 291 -10.54 52.49 1.72
N GLU A 292 -11.39 53.21 0.99
CA GLU A 292 -11.77 54.59 1.30
C GLU A 292 -12.88 54.72 2.38
N ARG A 293 -13.39 53.61 2.94
CA ARG A 293 -14.46 53.68 3.96
C ARG A 293 -13.96 54.18 5.32
N PRO A 294 -14.66 55.15 5.96
CA PRO A 294 -14.25 55.76 7.23
C PRO A 294 -14.35 54.83 8.45
N GLU A 295 -14.87 53.61 8.30
CA GLU A 295 -15.05 52.65 9.40
C GLU A 295 -13.71 52.12 9.95
N ARG A 296 -12.65 52.01 9.13
CA ARG A 296 -11.29 51.69 9.61
C ARG A 296 -10.62 52.83 10.36
N LEU A 297 -11.02 54.09 10.15
CA LEU A 297 -10.52 55.23 10.93
C LEU A 297 -10.93 55.12 12.40
N GLY A 298 -12.11 54.54 12.68
CA GLY A 298 -12.58 54.30 14.05
C GLY A 298 -11.69 53.35 14.84
N ALA A 299 -11.32 52.21 14.25
CA ALA A 299 -10.44 51.22 14.89
C ALA A 299 -9.01 51.77 15.07
N ALA A 300 -8.47 52.45 14.06
CA ALA A 300 -7.16 53.10 14.13
C ALA A 300 -7.11 54.21 15.20
N GLN A 301 -8.19 54.98 15.34
CA GLN A 301 -8.29 56.04 16.33
C GLN A 301 -8.49 55.50 17.75
N GLN A 302 -9.22 54.39 17.92
CA GLN A 302 -9.31 53.67 19.19
C GLN A 302 -7.95 53.08 19.62
N HIS A 303 -7.19 52.53 18.68
CA HIS A 303 -5.83 52.06 18.94
C HIS A 303 -4.91 53.21 19.38
N ARG A 304 -4.94 54.36 18.68
CA ARG A 304 -4.18 55.56 19.09
C ARG A 304 -4.53 56.04 20.50
N ARG A 305 -5.81 56.01 20.89
CA ARG A 305 -6.25 56.36 22.26
C ARG A 305 -5.70 55.39 23.32
N LYS A 306 -5.72 54.08 23.04
CA LYS A 306 -5.14 53.06 23.93
C LYS A 306 -3.63 53.23 24.09
N VAL A 307 -2.90 53.45 22.99
CA VAL A 307 -1.45 53.67 23.02
C VAL A 307 -1.09 54.93 23.80
N ALA A 308 -1.83 56.04 23.60
CA ALA A 308 -1.61 57.27 24.37
C ALA A 308 -1.87 57.08 25.88
N SER A 309 -2.89 56.30 26.25
CA SER A 309 -3.18 55.97 27.65
C SER A 309 -2.07 55.11 28.28
N LEU A 310 -1.59 54.09 27.57
CA LEU A 310 -0.51 53.23 28.05
C LEU A 310 0.81 54.00 28.20
N ASN A 311 1.14 54.88 27.25
CA ASN A 311 2.33 55.71 27.36
C ASN A 311 2.28 56.66 28.57
N LYS A 312 1.11 57.20 28.92
CA LYS A 312 0.96 57.99 30.17
C LYS A 312 1.17 57.16 31.43
N GLN A 313 0.69 55.92 31.45
CA GLN A 313 0.92 55.00 32.57
C GLN A 313 2.38 54.59 32.70
N ILE A 314 3.07 54.37 31.58
CA ILE A 314 4.51 54.12 31.55
C ILE A 314 5.25 55.32 32.13
N LEU A 315 4.95 56.55 31.67
CA LEU A 315 5.57 57.77 32.17
C LEU A 315 5.37 58.00 33.68
N HIS A 316 4.17 57.67 34.19
CA HIS A 316 3.89 57.74 35.62
C HIS A 316 4.70 56.70 36.41
N LYS A 317 4.80 55.47 35.90
CA LYS A 317 5.59 54.41 36.54
C LYS A 317 7.09 54.66 36.46
N THR A 318 7.59 55.26 35.38
CA THR A 318 9.00 55.64 35.29
C THR A 318 9.35 56.76 36.25
N LYS A 319 8.47 57.76 36.45
CA LYS A 319 8.67 58.79 37.49
C LYS A 319 8.71 58.21 38.90
N LEU A 320 7.80 57.28 39.21
CA LEU A 320 7.81 56.56 40.50
C LEU A 320 9.08 55.72 40.72
N LEU A 321 9.70 55.24 39.64
CA LEU A 321 10.96 54.50 39.68
C LEU A 321 12.19 55.42 39.81
N GLU A 322 12.09 56.68 39.38
CA GLU A 322 13.15 57.69 39.55
C GLU A 322 13.15 58.36 40.94
N GLU A 323 12.04 58.25 41.68
CA GLU A 323 11.89 58.79 43.05
C GLU A 323 12.28 57.79 44.17
N VAL A 324 12.81 56.60 43.81
CA VAL A 324 13.35 55.56 44.72
C VAL A 324 14.86 55.44 44.53
#